data_AF-A0A4Q2Y6W9-F1
#
_entry.id   AF-A0A4Q2Y6W9-F1
#
_cell.length_a   1.000
_cell.length_b   1.000
_cell.length_c   1.000
_cell.angle_alpha   90.00
_cell.angle_beta   90.00
_cell.angle_gamma   90.00
#
_symmetry.space_group_name_H-M   'P 1'
#
loop_
_entity.id
_entity.type
_entity.pdbx_description
1 polymer ?
#
loop_
_entity_poly.entity_id
_entity_poly.type
_entity_poly.pdbx_seq_one_letter_code
_entity_poly.pdbx_strand_id
1 'polypeptide(L)' 'MSDSTTSPDGKPLHIEVVTDTYVPDVNGVAFSLGRLCAGLRERGHRVEIIRSGKAHGEGETA' A
#
# COMPACT_ATOMS: atom_id res chain seq x y z
N MET A 1 -21.81 -2.12 19.11
CA MET A 1 -21.39 -1.80 17.72
C MET A 1 -19.87 -1.87 17.75
N SER A 2 -19.33 -3.04 17.49
CA SER A 2 -17.91 -3.36 17.71
C SER A 2 -17.11 -2.91 16.51
N ASP A 3 -16.48 -1.73 16.62
CA ASP A 3 -15.47 -1.30 15.65
C ASP A 3 -14.10 -1.81 16.14
N SER A 4 -13.67 -2.93 15.58
CA SER A 4 -12.41 -3.61 15.90
C SER A 4 -11.47 -3.47 14.72
N THR A 5 -10.95 -2.27 14.48
CA THR A 5 -10.04 -1.99 13.36
C THR A 5 -8.57 -1.79 13.76
N THR A 6 -8.23 -2.01 15.03
CA THR A 6 -6.84 -2.20 15.46
C THR A 6 -6.67 -3.64 15.90
N SER A 7 -5.90 -4.47 15.19
CA SER A 7 -5.50 -5.78 15.71
C SER A 7 -4.80 -5.57 17.07
N PRO A 8 -5.32 -6.15 18.17
CA PRO A 8 -4.78 -5.93 19.52
C PRO A 8 -3.43 -6.61 19.78
N ASP A 9 -2.90 -7.37 18.82
CA ASP A 9 -1.62 -8.05 18.88
C ASP A 9 -0.80 -7.53 17.69
N GLY A 10 0.48 -7.19 17.84
CA GLY A 10 1.35 -6.70 16.76
C GLY A 10 1.66 -7.72 15.65
N LYS A 11 0.62 -8.36 15.09
CA LYS A 11 0.69 -9.35 14.03
C LYS A 11 0.70 -8.64 12.67
N PRO A 12 1.56 -9.07 11.74
CA PRO A 12 1.52 -8.66 10.35
C PRO A 12 0.11 -8.72 9.75
N LEU A 13 -0.20 -7.73 8.92
CA LEU A 13 -1.46 -7.64 8.17
C LEU A 13 -1.18 -7.86 6.68
N HIS A 14 -2.20 -8.28 5.94
CA HIS A 14 -2.21 -8.21 4.50
C HIS A 14 -3.03 -7.00 4.06
N ILE A 15 -2.42 -6.09 3.31
CA ILE A 15 -2.98 -4.78 2.94
C ILE A 15 -2.93 -4.65 1.42
N GLU A 16 -4.09 -4.53 0.80
CA GLU A 16 -4.24 -4.21 -0.62
C GLU A 16 -4.48 -2.71 -0.78
N VAL A 17 -3.62 -2.05 -1.54
CA VAL A 17 -3.70 -0.62 -1.84
C VAL A 17 -4.18 -0.46 -3.28
N VAL A 18 -5.45 -0.12 -3.46
CA VAL A 18 -6.04 0.17 -4.77
C VAL A 18 -5.96 1.67 -5.03
N THR A 19 -5.27 2.08 -6.09
CA THR A 19 -5.04 3.49 -6.40
C THR A 19 -4.96 3.72 -7.91
N ASP A 20 -5.23 4.94 -8.38
CA ASP A 20 -4.96 5.35 -9.75
C ASP A 20 -3.54 5.92 -9.93
N THR A 21 -2.81 6.18 -8.82
CA THR A 21 -1.50 6.83 -8.82
C THR A 21 -0.52 6.11 -7.89
N TYR A 22 0.66 5.78 -8.41
CA TYR A 22 1.78 5.24 -7.62
C TYR A 22 3.09 5.53 -8.35
N VAL A 23 4.24 5.37 -7.68
CA VAL A 23 5.55 5.51 -8.32
C VAL A 23 5.58 4.61 -9.57
N PRO A 24 5.99 5.11 -10.75
CA PRO A 24 6.85 6.28 -11.02
C PRO A 24 6.16 7.63 -11.21
N ASP A 25 4.86 7.79 -10.95
CA ASP A 25 4.21 9.11 -11.07
C ASP A 25 4.89 10.16 -10.18
N VAL A 26 5.17 11.34 -10.73
CA VAL A 26 5.99 12.40 -10.08
C VAL A 26 5.14 13.32 -9.18
N ASN A 27 3.84 13.03 -9.03
CA ASN A 27 2.97 13.83 -8.18
C ASN A 27 3.28 13.60 -6.68
N GLY A 28 2.95 14.59 -5.84
CA GLY A 28 3.24 14.51 -4.41
C GLY A 28 2.51 13.37 -3.68
N VAL A 29 1.43 12.87 -4.26
CA VAL A 29 0.63 11.76 -3.71
C VAL A 29 1.36 10.43 -3.90
N ALA A 30 1.87 10.14 -5.09
CA ALA A 30 2.62 8.92 -5.39
C ALA A 30 3.83 8.75 -4.46
N PHE A 31 4.57 9.84 -4.21
CA PHE A 31 5.71 9.79 -3.28
C PHE A 31 5.28 9.54 -1.83
N SER A 32 4.22 10.21 -1.37
CA SER A 32 3.71 10.04 -0.01
C SER A 32 3.15 8.62 0.20
N LEU A 33 2.41 8.10 -0.78
CA LEU A 33 1.88 6.75 -0.77
C LEU A 33 3.00 5.70 -0.82
N GLY A 34 4.04 5.93 -1.62
CA GLY A 34 5.24 5.09 -1.64
C GLY A 34 5.93 5.01 -0.27
N ARG A 35 6.10 6.14 0.40
CA ARG A 35 6.67 6.19 1.77
C ARG A 35 5.80 5.47 2.80
N LEU A 36 4.48 5.61 2.71
CA LEU A 36 3.54 4.88 3.57
C LEU A 36 3.66 3.36 3.36
N CYS A 37 3.63 2.91 2.10
CA CYS A 37 3.74 1.49 1.76
C CYS A 37 5.07 0.90 2.21
N ALA A 38 6.18 1.65 2.04
CA ALA A 38 7.49 1.26 2.55
C ALA A 38 7.47 1.09 4.09
N GLY A 39 6.94 2.08 4.81
CA GLY A 39 6.86 2.02 6.27
C GLY A 39 5.95 0.90 6.80
N LEU A 40 4.92 0.50 6.04
CA LEU A 40 4.09 -0.67 6.37
C LEU A 40 4.85 -1.98 6.14
N ARG A 41 5.59 -2.10 5.04
CA ARG A 41 6.45 -3.26 4.77
C ARG A 41 7.56 -3.41 5.82
N GLU A 42 8.20 -2.32 6.23
CA GLU A 42 9.21 -2.30 7.30
C GLU A 42 8.65 -2.77 8.65
N ARG A 43 7.35 -2.54 8.91
CA ARG A 43 6.65 -3.06 10.10
C ARG A 43 6.21 -4.53 9.97
N GLY A 44 6.56 -5.18 8.85
CA GLY A 44 6.26 -6.59 8.59
C GLY A 44 4.92 -6.83 7.91
N HIS A 45 4.17 -5.80 7.51
CA HIS A 45 2.92 -5.99 6.78
C HIS A 45 3.20 -6.41 5.32
N ARG A 46 2.38 -7.32 4.79
CA ARG A 46 2.35 -7.63 3.35
C ARG A 46 1.53 -6.54 2.67
N VAL A 47 2.16 -5.80 1.75
CA VAL A 47 1.51 -4.70 1.03
C VAL A 47 1.55 -5.00 -0.46
N GLU A 48 0.37 -5.11 -1.07
CA GLU A 48 0.16 -5.27 -2.51
C GLU A 48 -0.46 -4.00 -3.08
N ILE A 49 -0.05 -3.62 -4.30
CA ILE A 49 -0.50 -2.39 -4.94
C ILE A 49 -1.21 -2.74 -6.24
N ILE A 50 -2.46 -2.32 -6.32
CA ILE A 50 -3.33 -2.52 -7.48
C ILE A 50 -3.53 -1.15 -8.10
N ARG A 51 -3.09 -0.98 -9.34
CA ARG A 51 -3.18 0.32 -10.03
C ARG A 51 -4.21 0.27 -11.15
N SER A 52 -5.15 1.22 -11.18
CA SER A 52 -6.05 1.35 -12.34
C SER A 52 -5.32 1.99 -13.53
N GLY A 53 -4.66 1.17 -14.35
CA GLY A 53 -3.93 1.63 -15.54
C GLY A 53 -2.84 0.66 -15.98
N LYS A 54 -1.97 1.06 -16.92
CA LYS A 54 -0.82 0.22 -17.29
C LYS A 54 0.10 0.04 -16.08
N ALA A 55 0.49 -1.19 -15.76
CA ALA A 55 1.54 -1.45 -14.79
C ALA A 55 2.85 -0.78 -15.24
N HIS A 56 3.48 -0.02 -14.36
CA HIS A 56 4.73 0.71 -14.61
C HIS A 56 5.89 0.26 -13.71
N GLY A 57 5.69 -0.70 -12.80
CA GLY A 57 6.75 -1.17 -11.89
C GLY A 57 6.61 -2.62 -11.42
N GLU A 58 7.70 -3.15 -10.85
CA GLU A 58 7.70 -4.47 -10.19
C GLU A 58 6.82 -4.45 -8.94
N GLY A 59 5.94 -5.45 -8.81
CA GLY A 59 5.00 -5.56 -7.67
C GLY A 59 3.66 -4.85 -7.87
N GLU A 60 3.40 -4.28 -9.05
CA GLU A 60 2.08 -3.81 -9.46
C GLU A 60 1.33 -4.90 -10.22
N THR A 61 0.05 -5.07 -9.90
CA THR A 61 -0.88 -5.83 -10.73
C THR A 61 -1.79 -4.84 -11.48
N ALA A 62 -1.91 -5.04 -12.80
CA ALA A 62 -2.81 -4.26 -13.67
C ALA A 62 -4.27 -4.76 -13.58
#